data_AF-B0DLV1-F1
#
_entry.id   AF-B0DLV1-F1
#
_cell.length_a   1.000
_cell.length_b   1.000
_cell.length_c   1.000
_cell.angle_alpha   90.00
_cell.angle_beta   90.00
_cell.angle_gamma   90.00
#
_symmetry.space_group_name_H-M   'P 1'
#
loop_
_entity.id
_entity.type
_entity.pdbx_description
1 polymer ?
#
loop_
_entity_poly.entity_id
_entity_poly.type
_entity_poly.pdbx_seq_one_letter_code
_entity_poly.pdbx_strand_id
1 'polypeptide(L)'
;MEHPMNTYRDLDFLIPDNMTTPLDIKKSFIYTDDIAGGAALINHLNSQVKEEFRAKGLVHPYNAAMSTTYRKLVLRLFKEGVIRILVCTDAAGMGCNIPDVDIVVQWKAPSNLSSWVQCAGRAAQAAGREGLAVMIVEKSAFEISTTAASSGEFGTNTASVSQRCNTRGGHGRGHSGRGRGQGRPAKNGPTYGVSHGAKHGQYSGAHDTMTRLEECEEIPGDVVGEGLYWYIQTTVCHRLILTKIFRNKPSYVSPTRCCDLCNPKLFDRTRPSEPIVTARQCSVKKGEPVALV
;
A
#
# COMPACT_ATOMS: atom_id res chain seq x y z
N MET A 1 7.46 3.71 -1.49
CA MET A 1 8.00 2.73 -2.48
C MET A 1 9.32 3.24 -3.02
N GLU A 2 10.36 2.43 -2.94
CA GLU A 2 11.68 2.73 -3.52
C GLU A 2 11.77 2.13 -4.94
N HIS A 3 11.27 0.91 -5.11
CA HIS A 3 11.35 0.16 -6.36
C HIS A 3 10.09 0.32 -7.22
N PRO A 4 10.16 0.01 -8.54
CA PRO A 4 8.97 -0.06 -9.38
C PRO A 4 7.96 -1.09 -8.83
N MET A 5 6.68 -0.72 -8.81
CA MET A 5 5.62 -1.47 -8.13
C MET A 5 5.47 -2.93 -8.61
N ASN A 6 5.71 -3.18 -9.90
CA ASN A 6 5.62 -4.52 -10.48
C ASN A 6 6.78 -5.45 -10.09
N THR A 7 7.81 -4.94 -9.41
CA THR A 7 8.95 -5.75 -8.95
C THR A 7 8.77 -6.31 -7.55
N TYR A 8 7.87 -5.74 -6.74
CA TYR A 8 7.60 -6.14 -5.35
C TYR A 8 8.82 -6.16 -4.40
N ARG A 9 9.99 -5.63 -4.80
CA ARG A 9 11.24 -5.63 -4.02
C ARG A 9 11.15 -4.88 -2.68
N ASP A 10 10.22 -3.94 -2.57
CA ASP A 10 9.96 -3.25 -1.29
C ASP A 10 9.38 -4.20 -0.21
N LEU A 11 9.01 -5.43 -0.58
CA LEU A 11 8.53 -6.48 0.34
C LEU A 11 9.61 -7.52 0.68
N ASP A 12 10.83 -7.41 0.13
CA ASP A 12 11.89 -8.41 0.31
C ASP A 12 12.24 -8.63 1.80
N PHE A 13 12.08 -7.60 2.64
CA PHE A 13 12.31 -7.68 4.10
C PHE A 13 11.46 -8.76 4.81
N LEU A 14 10.37 -9.23 4.19
CA LEU A 14 9.54 -10.30 4.74
C LEU A 14 10.23 -11.67 4.70
N ILE A 15 11.22 -11.87 3.82
CA ILE A 15 11.94 -13.12 3.64
C ILE A 15 13.43 -12.84 3.88
N PRO A 16 13.96 -13.15 5.08
CA PRO A 16 15.36 -12.87 5.38
C PRO A 16 16.33 -13.70 4.53
N ASP A 17 17.34 -13.08 3.94
CA ASP A 17 18.38 -13.77 3.14
C ASP A 17 19.14 -14.84 3.96
N ASN A 18 19.32 -14.57 5.25
CA ASN A 18 20.00 -15.44 6.21
C ASN A 18 19.08 -16.50 6.85
N MET A 19 17.87 -16.70 6.32
CA MET A 19 16.91 -17.70 6.80
C MET A 19 17.54 -19.11 6.89
N THR A 20 17.46 -19.76 8.03
CA THR A 20 17.89 -21.15 8.27
C THR A 20 16.71 -22.09 8.47
N THR A 21 15.55 -21.55 8.85
CA THR A 21 14.33 -22.31 9.09
C THR A 21 13.09 -21.55 8.59
N PRO A 22 12.01 -22.23 8.17
CA PRO A 22 10.71 -21.62 7.86
C PRO A 22 10.19 -20.63 8.91
N LEU A 23 10.55 -20.81 10.18
CA LEU A 23 10.10 -19.97 11.29
C LEU A 23 10.79 -18.59 11.33
N ASP A 24 11.89 -18.40 10.61
CA ASP A 24 12.56 -17.10 10.50
C ASP A 24 11.67 -16.08 9.77
N ILE A 25 10.86 -16.56 8.82
CA ILE A 25 9.79 -15.76 8.21
C ILE A 25 8.70 -15.53 9.25
N LYS A 26 8.52 -14.27 9.66
CA LYS A 26 7.48 -13.87 10.62
C LYS A 26 6.09 -14.08 10.04
N LYS A 27 5.12 -14.44 10.88
CA LYS A 27 3.76 -14.66 10.40
C LYS A 27 3.21 -13.34 9.89
N SER A 28 2.93 -13.29 8.59
CA SER A 28 2.61 -12.05 7.90
C SER A 28 1.31 -12.13 7.13
N PHE A 29 0.60 -11.01 7.06
CA PHE A 29 -0.65 -10.89 6.32
C PHE A 29 -0.56 -9.66 5.42
N ILE A 30 -0.65 -9.87 4.10
CA ILE A 30 -0.42 -8.84 3.08
C ILE A 30 -1.72 -8.54 2.36
N TYR A 31 -2.14 -7.28 2.37
CA TYR A 31 -3.28 -6.76 1.64
C TYR A 31 -2.83 -6.19 0.28
N THR A 32 -3.61 -6.49 -0.75
CA THR A 32 -3.42 -6.04 -2.14
C THR A 32 -4.76 -5.68 -2.74
N ASP A 33 -4.79 -4.70 -3.64
CA ASP A 33 -6.04 -4.20 -4.24
C ASP A 33 -6.74 -5.25 -5.13
N ASP A 34 -5.97 -6.12 -5.78
CA ASP A 34 -6.50 -7.07 -6.75
C ASP A 34 -5.84 -8.46 -6.68
N ILE A 35 -6.54 -9.45 -7.26
CA ILE A 35 -6.15 -10.86 -7.22
C ILE A 35 -4.95 -11.14 -8.13
N ALA A 36 -4.85 -10.47 -9.29
CA ALA A 36 -3.78 -10.70 -10.25
C ALA A 36 -2.44 -10.16 -9.72
N GLY A 37 -2.45 -8.94 -9.18
CA GLY A 37 -1.33 -8.34 -8.46
C GLY A 37 -0.93 -9.19 -7.25
N GLY A 38 -1.91 -9.72 -6.50
CA GLY A 38 -1.65 -10.67 -5.43
C GLY A 38 -0.94 -11.95 -5.89
N ALA A 39 -1.35 -12.53 -7.02
CA ALA A 39 -0.69 -13.71 -7.58
C ALA A 39 0.76 -13.43 -8.01
N ALA A 40 1.02 -12.28 -8.65
CA ALA A 40 2.36 -11.86 -9.03
C ALA A 40 3.26 -11.62 -7.80
N LEU A 41 2.72 -10.99 -6.75
CA LEU A 41 3.39 -10.79 -5.47
C LEU A 41 3.75 -12.13 -4.81
N ILE A 42 2.83 -13.08 -4.78
CA ILE A 42 3.09 -14.44 -4.25
C ILE A 42 4.24 -15.11 -5.00
N ASN A 43 4.27 -15.00 -6.32
CA ASN A 43 5.36 -15.57 -7.14
C ASN A 43 6.70 -14.90 -6.82
N HIS A 44 6.72 -13.57 -6.66
CA HIS A 44 7.91 -12.84 -6.23
C HIS A 44 8.41 -13.33 -4.88
N LEU A 45 7.55 -13.36 -3.85
CA LEU A 45 7.95 -13.82 -2.52
C LEU A 45 8.43 -15.28 -2.53
N ASN A 46 7.75 -16.18 -3.23
CA ASN A 46 8.21 -17.57 -3.36
C ASN A 46 9.57 -17.69 -4.05
N SER A 47 9.93 -16.78 -4.95
CA SER A 47 11.27 -16.75 -5.56
C SER A 47 12.37 -16.37 -4.56
N GLN A 48 12.04 -15.54 -3.56
CA GLN A 48 12.98 -15.12 -2.50
C GLN A 48 13.14 -16.20 -1.41
N VAL A 49 12.16 -17.10 -1.24
CA VAL A 49 12.31 -18.24 -0.32
C VAL A 49 13.46 -19.14 -0.79
N LYS A 50 14.34 -19.54 0.14
CA LYS A 50 15.43 -20.50 -0.13
C LYS A 50 14.90 -21.78 -0.78
N GLU A 51 15.62 -22.27 -1.78
CA GLU A 51 15.18 -23.37 -2.65
C GLU A 51 14.72 -24.61 -1.87
N GLU A 52 15.45 -24.99 -0.83
CA GLU A 52 15.15 -26.10 0.08
C GLU A 52 13.80 -25.99 0.81
N PHE A 53 13.25 -24.77 0.95
CA PHE A 53 11.97 -24.53 1.62
C PHE A 53 10.83 -24.18 0.67
N ARG A 54 11.08 -23.96 -0.62
CA ARG A 54 10.03 -23.59 -1.59
C ARG A 54 8.91 -24.63 -1.67
N ALA A 55 9.27 -25.92 -1.62
CA ALA A 55 8.31 -27.03 -1.66
C ALA A 55 7.35 -27.06 -0.45
N LYS A 56 7.66 -26.35 0.64
CA LYS A 56 6.81 -26.29 1.84
C LYS A 56 5.58 -25.38 1.69
N GLY A 57 5.52 -24.55 0.64
CA GLY A 57 4.38 -23.66 0.42
C GLY A 57 4.21 -22.64 1.54
N LEU A 58 5.23 -21.81 1.80
CA LEU A 58 5.20 -20.88 2.93
C LEU A 58 4.32 -19.64 2.66
N VAL A 59 4.00 -19.34 1.40
CA VAL A 59 3.24 -18.16 0.95
C VAL A 59 2.01 -18.61 0.17
N HIS A 60 0.81 -18.18 0.59
CA HIS A 60 -0.45 -18.61 -0.02
C HIS A 60 -1.44 -17.45 -0.28
N PRO A 61 -2.26 -17.56 -1.33
CA PRO A 61 -3.38 -16.66 -1.54
C PRO A 61 -4.48 -16.88 -0.50
N TYR A 62 -5.14 -15.81 -0.08
CA TYR A 62 -6.32 -15.84 0.77
C TYR A 62 -7.33 -14.81 0.26
N ASN A 63 -8.13 -15.18 -0.74
CA ASN A 63 -9.11 -14.26 -1.34
C ASN A 63 -10.44 -14.95 -1.67
N ALA A 64 -11.44 -14.15 -2.04
CA ALA A 64 -12.80 -14.63 -2.30
C ALA A 64 -12.93 -15.56 -3.53
N ALA A 65 -11.96 -15.56 -4.45
CA ALA A 65 -11.95 -16.51 -5.56
C ALA A 65 -11.57 -17.93 -5.11
N MET A 66 -10.98 -18.08 -3.91
CA MET A 66 -10.67 -19.38 -3.34
C MET A 66 -11.91 -20.01 -2.68
N SER A 67 -12.07 -21.33 -2.84
CA SER A 67 -13.17 -22.06 -2.23
C SER A 67 -13.16 -21.92 -0.70
N THR A 68 -14.33 -21.99 -0.07
CA THR A 68 -14.45 -21.92 1.38
C THR A 68 -13.65 -23.02 2.09
N THR A 69 -13.61 -24.23 1.51
CA THR A 69 -12.79 -25.34 2.01
C THR A 69 -11.30 -25.02 1.98
N TYR A 70 -10.82 -24.43 0.87
CA TYR A 70 -9.43 -23.99 0.75
C TYR A 70 -9.09 -22.92 1.78
N ARG A 71 -9.92 -21.87 1.90
CA ARG A 71 -9.70 -20.78 2.87
C ARG A 71 -9.63 -21.30 4.31
N LYS A 72 -10.52 -22.23 4.68
CA LYS A 72 -10.49 -22.88 6.00
C LYS A 72 -9.20 -23.67 6.23
N LEU A 73 -8.76 -24.44 5.23
CA LEU A 73 -7.52 -25.22 5.31
C LEU A 73 -6.29 -24.32 5.47
N VAL A 74 -6.13 -23.33 4.59
CA VAL A 74 -5.00 -22.40 4.60
C VAL A 74 -4.95 -21.59 5.88
N LEU A 75 -6.10 -21.11 6.37
CA LEU A 75 -6.16 -20.38 7.64
C LEU A 75 -5.76 -21.27 8.83
N ARG A 76 -6.14 -22.56 8.82
CA ARG A 76 -5.69 -23.52 9.84
C ARG A 76 -4.18 -23.72 9.80
N LEU A 77 -3.61 -23.98 8.63
CA LEU A 77 -2.17 -24.16 8.44
C LEU A 77 -1.37 -22.90 8.80
N PHE A 78 -1.93 -21.72 8.56
CA PHE A 78 -1.33 -20.45 8.99
C PHE A 78 -1.33 -20.30 10.51
N LYS A 79 -2.42 -20.69 11.19
CA LYS A 79 -2.48 -20.70 12.66
C LYS A 79 -1.47 -21.67 13.27
N GLU A 80 -1.32 -22.85 12.67
CA GLU A 80 -0.32 -23.87 13.04
C GLU A 80 1.13 -23.43 12.71
N GLY A 81 1.30 -22.35 11.94
CA GLY A 81 2.60 -21.78 11.60
C GLY A 81 3.32 -22.48 10.44
N VAL A 82 2.65 -23.41 9.75
CA VAL A 82 3.13 -24.08 8.54
C VAL A 82 3.21 -23.09 7.37
N ILE A 83 2.12 -22.36 7.15
CA ILE A 83 2.10 -21.21 6.23
C ILE A 83 2.56 -19.98 7.01
N ARG A 84 3.47 -19.20 6.41
CA ARG A 84 4.08 -18.03 7.05
C ARG A 84 3.52 -16.72 6.54
N ILE A 85 3.09 -16.66 5.29
CA ILE A 85 2.57 -15.44 4.66
C ILE A 85 1.24 -15.74 3.96
N LEU A 86 0.23 -14.93 4.24
CA LEU A 86 -1.03 -14.93 3.50
C LEU A 86 -1.17 -13.61 2.72
N VAL A 87 -1.55 -13.72 1.45
CA VAL A 87 -1.77 -12.57 0.55
C VAL A 87 -3.24 -12.50 0.19
N CYS A 88 -3.91 -11.42 0.54
CA CYS A 88 -5.36 -11.26 0.42
C CYS A 88 -5.76 -9.94 -0.24
N THR A 89 -7.00 -9.89 -0.74
CA THR A 89 -7.64 -8.63 -1.09
C THR A 89 -8.45 -8.08 0.07
N ASP A 90 -8.64 -6.76 0.13
CA ASP A 90 -9.37 -6.06 1.22
C ASP A 90 -10.73 -6.72 1.52
N ALA A 91 -11.50 -7.04 0.47
CA ALA A 91 -12.81 -7.68 0.58
C ALA A 91 -12.78 -9.08 1.23
N ALA A 92 -11.66 -9.79 1.16
CA ALA A 92 -11.54 -11.15 1.67
C ALA A 92 -10.94 -11.23 3.08
N GLY A 93 -10.16 -10.22 3.49
CA GLY A 93 -9.62 -10.14 4.85
C GLY A 93 -10.66 -9.69 5.88
N MET A 94 -11.64 -8.88 5.47
CA MET A 94 -12.72 -8.41 6.35
C MET A 94 -13.57 -9.59 6.85
N GLY A 95 -13.79 -9.66 8.18
CA GLY A 95 -14.61 -10.70 8.82
C GLY A 95 -13.90 -12.00 9.23
N CYS A 96 -12.60 -12.17 8.91
CA CYS A 96 -11.84 -13.31 9.40
C CYS A 96 -11.17 -12.98 10.75
N ASN A 97 -11.40 -13.78 11.80
CA ASN A 97 -10.66 -13.67 13.05
C ASN A 97 -9.28 -14.34 12.90
N ILE A 98 -8.24 -13.52 12.72
CA ILE A 98 -6.85 -13.95 12.53
C ILE A 98 -6.02 -13.41 13.71
N PRO A 99 -5.98 -14.11 14.85
CA PRO A 99 -5.57 -13.48 16.12
C PRO A 99 -4.06 -13.32 16.34
N ASP A 100 -3.18 -13.76 15.45
CA ASP A 100 -1.74 -13.87 15.76
C ASP A 100 -0.84 -13.64 14.55
N VAL A 101 -0.85 -12.41 14.02
CA VAL A 101 0.06 -11.95 12.97
C VAL A 101 1.12 -11.05 13.57
N ASP A 102 2.38 -11.29 13.23
CA ASP A 102 3.52 -10.48 13.66
C ASP A 102 3.66 -9.22 12.80
N ILE A 103 3.37 -9.33 11.50
CA ILE A 103 3.49 -8.24 10.52
C ILE A 103 2.25 -8.17 9.63
N VAL A 104 1.59 -7.02 9.59
CA VAL A 104 0.56 -6.71 8.59
C VAL A 104 1.15 -5.75 7.58
N VAL A 105 0.97 -6.02 6.30
CA VAL A 105 1.41 -5.14 5.22
C VAL A 105 0.22 -4.75 4.36
N GLN A 106 0.02 -3.45 4.15
CA GLN A 106 -0.83 -2.95 3.08
C GLN A 106 0.07 -2.57 1.90
N TRP A 107 -0.09 -3.27 0.78
CA TRP A 107 0.55 -2.91 -0.48
C TRP A 107 -0.29 -1.84 -1.18
N LYS A 108 0.30 -0.65 -1.38
CA LYS A 108 -0.32 0.57 -1.91
C LYS A 108 -1.24 1.27 -0.92
N ALA A 109 -1.52 2.55 -1.19
CA ALA A 109 -2.51 3.29 -0.40
C ALA A 109 -3.91 2.67 -0.59
N PRO A 110 -4.63 2.30 0.50
CA PRO A 110 -5.98 1.75 0.39
C PRO A 110 -6.98 2.81 -0.05
N SER A 111 -8.24 2.42 -0.27
CA SER A 111 -9.30 3.37 -0.67
C SER A 111 -9.67 4.37 0.43
N ASN A 112 -9.59 3.96 1.70
CA ASN A 112 -9.96 4.78 2.84
C ASN A 112 -9.14 4.42 4.09
N LEU A 113 -9.09 5.37 5.03
CA LEU A 113 -8.31 5.21 6.26
C LEU A 113 -8.90 4.16 7.21
N SER A 114 -10.22 4.01 7.30
CA SER A 114 -10.83 2.98 8.15
C SER A 114 -10.42 1.56 7.77
N SER A 115 -10.36 1.25 6.47
CA SER A 115 -9.88 -0.02 5.95
C SER A 115 -8.43 -0.27 6.38
N TRP A 116 -7.55 0.75 6.30
CA TRP A 116 -6.19 0.65 6.84
C TRP A 116 -6.18 0.33 8.33
N VAL A 117 -6.91 1.09 9.15
CA VAL A 117 -6.92 0.91 10.60
C VAL A 117 -7.43 -0.47 11.00
N GLN A 118 -8.47 -0.98 10.33
CA GLN A 118 -8.98 -2.34 10.55
C GLN A 118 -7.95 -3.42 10.19
N CYS A 119 -7.18 -3.21 9.12
CA CYS A 119 -6.11 -4.12 8.72
C CYS A 119 -4.94 -4.07 9.70
N ALA A 120 -4.45 -2.86 10.01
CA ALA A 120 -3.37 -2.62 10.96
C ALA A 120 -3.68 -3.17 12.36
N GLY A 121 -4.95 -3.07 12.79
CA GLY A 121 -5.43 -3.62 14.08
C GLY A 121 -5.34 -5.15 14.21
N ARG A 122 -5.00 -5.88 13.14
CA ARG A 122 -4.75 -7.33 13.18
C ARG A 122 -3.35 -7.68 13.65
N ALA A 123 -2.42 -6.72 13.60
CA ALA A 123 -1.09 -6.91 14.16
C ALA A 123 -1.18 -6.91 15.69
N ALA A 124 -0.60 -7.94 16.32
CA ALA A 124 -0.50 -8.09 17.78
C ALA A 124 -1.82 -7.90 18.57
N GLN A 125 -2.84 -8.66 18.21
CA GLN A 125 -4.12 -8.66 18.93
C GLN A 125 -4.04 -9.23 20.37
N ALA A 126 -3.04 -10.07 20.68
CA ALA A 126 -2.85 -10.64 22.01
C ALA A 126 -2.06 -9.71 22.94
N ALA A 127 -2.50 -9.61 24.19
CA ALA A 127 -1.85 -8.79 25.22
C ALA A 127 -0.37 -9.16 25.41
N GLY A 128 0.49 -8.15 25.53
CA GLY A 128 1.94 -8.35 25.73
C GLY A 128 2.74 -8.71 24.48
N ARG A 129 2.11 -8.74 23.29
CA ARG A 129 2.82 -8.88 22.00
C ARG A 129 2.96 -7.53 21.31
N GLU A 130 4.07 -7.34 20.62
CA GLU A 130 4.27 -6.23 19.69
C GLU A 130 4.09 -6.72 18.25
N GLY A 131 3.36 -5.95 17.46
CA GLY A 131 3.08 -6.23 16.06
C GLY A 131 3.51 -5.05 15.21
N LEU A 132 3.82 -5.31 13.95
CA LEU A 132 4.23 -4.27 13.01
C LEU A 132 3.18 -4.14 11.90
N ALA A 133 2.63 -2.95 11.73
CA ALA A 133 1.79 -2.62 10.59
C ALA A 133 2.59 -1.71 9.65
N VAL A 134 2.68 -2.10 8.37
CA VAL A 134 3.44 -1.39 7.34
C VAL A 134 2.51 -1.02 6.19
N MET A 135 2.40 0.25 5.86
CA MET A 135 1.75 0.70 4.63
C MET A 135 2.82 1.11 3.63
N ILE A 136 2.90 0.42 2.50
CA ILE A 136 3.85 0.76 1.44
C ILE A 136 3.11 1.58 0.39
N VAL A 137 3.39 2.88 0.35
CA VAL A 137 2.67 3.83 -0.52
C VAL A 137 3.48 4.23 -1.75
N GLU A 138 2.77 4.56 -2.82
CA GLU A 138 3.32 5.14 -4.04
C GLU A 138 3.81 6.57 -3.83
N LYS A 139 4.82 6.98 -4.62
CA LYS A 139 5.32 8.37 -4.60
C LYS A 139 4.22 9.40 -4.92
N SER A 140 3.26 9.02 -5.76
CA SER A 140 2.09 9.86 -6.10
C SER A 140 1.19 10.17 -4.92
N ALA A 141 1.22 9.37 -3.84
CA ALA A 141 0.44 9.64 -2.64
C ALA A 141 0.84 10.96 -1.96
N PHE A 142 2.06 11.46 -2.20
CA PHE A 142 2.56 12.73 -1.69
C PHE A 142 2.39 13.91 -2.66
N GLU A 143 1.90 13.66 -3.88
CA GLU A 143 1.57 14.71 -4.86
C GLU A 143 0.12 15.22 -4.70
N ILE A 144 -0.71 14.48 -3.96
CA ILE A 144 -2.14 14.78 -3.81
C ILE A 144 -2.32 15.94 -2.83
N SER A 145 -2.97 17.01 -3.30
CA SER A 145 -3.33 18.15 -2.47
C SER A 145 -4.39 17.76 -1.44
N THR A 146 -4.05 17.91 -0.17
CA THR A 146 -4.90 17.62 0.99
C THR A 146 -5.90 18.74 1.32
N THR A 147 -5.77 19.90 0.67
CA THR A 147 -6.61 21.09 0.84
C THR A 147 -7.70 21.24 -0.24
N ALA A 148 -7.68 20.42 -1.30
CA ALA A 148 -8.56 20.55 -2.46
C ALA A 148 -9.90 19.79 -2.38
N ALA A 149 -10.43 19.54 -1.17
CA ALA A 149 -11.73 18.89 -0.97
C ALA A 149 -12.91 19.88 -0.90
N SER A 150 -12.81 21.03 -1.56
CA SER A 150 -13.90 22.00 -1.67
C SER A 150 -14.19 22.38 -3.12
N SER A 151 -14.32 21.40 -4.02
CA SER A 151 -15.16 21.52 -5.25
C SER A 151 -14.95 20.31 -6.18
N GLY A 152 -16.02 19.55 -6.42
CA GLY A 152 -16.17 18.77 -7.66
C GLY A 152 -16.34 17.26 -7.47
N GLU A 153 -17.56 16.80 -7.71
CA GLU A 153 -18.01 15.41 -7.81
C GLU A 153 -17.06 14.53 -8.64
N PHE A 154 -16.63 13.39 -8.08
CA PHE A 154 -15.99 12.31 -8.82
C PHE A 154 -16.90 11.08 -8.78
N GLY A 155 -17.65 10.86 -9.85
CA GLY A 155 -18.60 9.76 -9.98
C GLY A 155 -17.93 8.39 -9.92
N THR A 156 -18.39 7.56 -8.99
CA THR A 156 -18.06 6.14 -8.93
C THR A 156 -18.76 5.40 -10.08
N ASN A 157 -18.01 4.96 -11.09
CA ASN A 157 -18.49 3.96 -12.03
C ASN A 157 -18.42 2.56 -11.39
N THR A 158 -19.43 2.21 -10.60
CA THR A 158 -19.74 0.80 -10.34
C THR A 158 -20.49 0.25 -11.55
N ALA A 159 -19.86 -0.67 -12.28
CA ALA A 159 -20.48 -1.38 -13.38
C ALA A 159 -21.68 -2.20 -12.86
N SER A 160 -22.89 -1.73 -13.14
CA SER A 160 -24.11 -2.52 -13.05
C SER A 160 -24.46 -3.08 -14.42
N VAL A 161 -24.56 -4.41 -14.45
CA VAL A 161 -25.12 -5.19 -15.55
C VAL A 161 -26.54 -4.69 -15.81
N SER A 162 -26.81 -4.19 -17.02
CA SER A 162 -28.16 -4.18 -17.57
C SER A 162 -28.13 -4.32 -19.09
N GLN A 163 -28.84 -5.36 -19.53
CA GLN A 163 -29.32 -5.59 -20.89
C GLN A 163 -29.63 -4.31 -21.66
N ARG A 164 -29.19 -4.24 -22.92
CA ARG A 164 -29.95 -3.48 -23.91
C ARG A 164 -30.03 -4.16 -25.26
N CYS A 165 -31.27 -4.36 -25.66
CA CYS A 165 -31.74 -4.83 -26.95
C CYS A 165 -31.53 -3.74 -28.02
N ASN A 166 -31.30 -4.18 -29.25
CA ASN A 166 -31.21 -3.40 -30.48
C ASN A 166 -32.50 -2.65 -30.79
N THR A 167 -32.38 -1.40 -31.25
CA THR A 167 -33.17 -0.88 -32.38
C THR A 167 -32.39 0.17 -33.17
N ARG A 168 -32.57 0.11 -34.49
CA ARG A 168 -31.97 0.92 -35.55
C ARG A 168 -32.64 2.30 -35.66
N GLY A 169 -31.90 3.30 -36.12
CA GLY A 169 -32.46 4.53 -36.69
C GLY A 169 -31.46 5.69 -36.72
N GLY A 170 -30.82 5.91 -37.87
CA GLY A 170 -29.91 7.03 -38.09
C GLY A 170 -30.57 8.21 -38.79
N HIS A 171 -30.14 9.42 -38.43
CA HIS A 171 -29.81 10.59 -39.27
C HIS A 171 -29.89 11.89 -38.44
N GLY A 172 -28.84 12.71 -38.48
CA GLY A 172 -28.87 14.06 -37.91
C GLY A 172 -27.49 14.66 -37.66
N ARG A 173 -27.16 15.72 -38.38
CA ARG A 173 -25.83 16.37 -38.50
C ARG A 173 -25.43 17.21 -37.26
N GLY A 174 -24.14 17.11 -36.93
CA GLY A 174 -23.21 18.20 -36.59
C GLY A 174 -23.64 19.36 -35.67
N HIS A 175 -23.00 19.45 -34.50
CA HIS A 175 -22.43 20.71 -34.02
C HIS A 175 -21.25 20.47 -33.07
N SER A 176 -20.16 21.16 -33.32
CA SER A 176 -18.91 21.19 -32.56
C SER A 176 -19.12 21.84 -31.18
N GLY A 177 -19.28 21.01 -30.15
CA GLY A 177 -19.19 21.43 -28.75
C GLY A 177 -17.78 21.14 -28.20
N ARG A 178 -17.00 22.19 -27.94
CA ARG A 178 -15.75 22.10 -27.17
C ARG A 178 -16.06 21.49 -25.80
N GLY A 179 -15.72 20.21 -25.63
CA GLY A 179 -15.79 19.55 -24.33
C GLY A 179 -14.84 20.22 -23.35
N ARG A 180 -15.39 20.80 -22.27
CA ARG A 180 -14.63 21.17 -21.07
C ARG A 180 -13.96 19.91 -20.55
N GLY A 181 -12.64 19.79 -20.74
CA GLY A 181 -11.84 18.78 -20.06
C GLY A 181 -11.95 19.00 -18.54
N GLN A 182 -12.31 17.95 -17.81
CA GLN A 182 -12.26 17.94 -16.35
C GLN A 182 -10.84 18.29 -15.90
N GLY A 183 -10.71 19.31 -15.05
CA GLY A 183 -9.43 19.75 -14.51
C GLY A 183 -8.77 18.63 -13.72
N ARG A 184 -7.48 18.38 -13.97
CA ARG A 184 -6.68 17.51 -13.10
C ARG A 184 -6.63 18.14 -11.69
N PRO A 185 -6.71 17.34 -10.60
CA PRO A 185 -6.54 17.86 -9.25
C PRO A 185 -5.19 18.59 -9.13
N ALA A 186 -5.18 19.66 -8.34
CA ALA A 186 -3.98 20.45 -8.07
C ALA A 186 -2.89 19.53 -7.49
N LYS A 187 -1.71 19.55 -8.10
CA LYS A 187 -0.55 18.77 -7.65
C LYS A 187 0.31 19.62 -6.74
N ASN A 188 0.75 19.04 -5.64
CA ASN A 188 1.79 19.64 -4.81
C ASN A 188 3.14 19.60 -5.54
N GLY A 189 4.01 20.57 -5.26
CA GLY A 189 5.35 20.63 -5.86
C GLY A 189 6.27 19.50 -5.37
N PRO A 190 7.37 19.19 -6.08
CA PRO A 190 8.30 18.11 -5.69
C PRO A 190 8.92 18.29 -4.29
N THR A 191 9.12 19.55 -3.87
CA THR A 191 9.63 19.90 -2.55
C THR A 191 8.65 19.55 -1.43
N TYR A 192 7.34 19.71 -1.68
CA TYR A 192 6.29 19.36 -0.75
C TYR A 192 6.33 17.87 -0.42
N GLY A 193 6.42 17.01 -1.43
CA GLY A 193 6.43 15.56 -1.20
C GLY A 193 7.59 15.13 -0.31
N VAL A 194 8.79 15.66 -0.55
CA VAL A 194 9.96 15.38 0.30
C VAL A 194 9.75 15.90 1.72
N SER A 195 9.23 17.11 1.90
CA SER A 195 8.93 17.68 3.21
C SER A 195 7.74 17.04 3.92
N HIS A 196 7.01 16.13 3.27
CA HIS A 196 5.89 15.38 3.82
C HIS A 196 6.16 13.86 3.85
N GLY A 197 7.42 13.44 3.68
CA GLY A 197 7.83 12.05 3.92
C GLY A 197 7.89 11.16 2.69
N ALA A 198 7.87 11.69 1.46
CA ALA A 198 7.95 10.89 0.23
C ALA A 198 9.21 10.02 0.12
N LYS A 199 10.25 10.34 0.89
CA LYS A 199 11.52 9.61 0.96
C LYS A 199 11.72 8.85 2.28
N HIS A 200 10.71 8.79 3.13
CA HIS A 200 10.81 8.15 4.43
C HIS A 200 10.93 6.62 4.27
N GLY A 201 11.83 5.96 5.00
CA GLY A 201 12.00 4.51 4.94
C GLY A 201 12.69 3.97 3.68
N GLN A 202 13.35 4.84 2.91
CA GLN A 202 14.15 4.42 1.76
C GLN A 202 15.37 3.60 2.17
N TYR A 203 15.97 2.87 1.23
CA TYR A 203 17.14 2.02 1.47
C TYR A 203 18.29 2.73 2.21
N SER A 204 18.60 3.98 1.87
CA SER A 204 19.74 4.68 2.48
C SER A 204 19.49 5.12 3.93
N GLY A 205 18.23 5.21 4.36
CA GLY A 205 17.85 5.80 5.65
C GLY A 205 18.14 7.30 5.80
N ALA A 206 18.60 7.96 4.74
CA ALA A 206 19.02 9.37 4.78
C ALA A 206 17.88 10.35 5.11
N HIS A 207 16.63 9.91 5.02
CA HIS A 207 15.42 10.70 5.24
C HIS A 207 14.56 10.14 6.39
N ASP A 208 15.11 9.29 7.25
CA ASP A 208 14.39 8.68 8.39
C ASP A 208 14.19 9.66 9.57
N THR A 209 14.93 10.77 9.59
CA THR A 209 14.70 11.87 10.53
C THR A 209 14.02 13.03 9.82
N MET A 210 12.83 13.40 10.30
CA MET A 210 11.99 14.40 9.68
C MET A 210 11.78 15.61 10.58
N THR A 211 11.73 16.81 9.99
CA THR A 211 11.31 18.01 10.71
C THR A 211 9.80 18.05 10.80
N ARG A 212 9.28 18.19 12.02
CA ARG A 212 7.84 18.34 12.26
C ARG A 212 7.36 19.67 11.72
N LEU A 213 6.39 19.64 10.83
CA LEU A 213 5.70 20.83 10.33
C LEU A 213 4.53 21.19 11.24
N GLU A 214 4.17 22.47 11.28
CA GLU A 214 2.91 22.91 11.87
C GLU A 214 1.76 22.33 11.04
N GLU A 215 0.88 21.56 11.69
CA GLU A 215 -0.27 20.98 11.01
C GLU A 215 -1.43 21.98 10.97
N CYS A 216 -2.18 21.95 9.88
CA CYS A 216 -3.47 22.63 9.80
C CYS A 216 -4.38 22.12 10.93
N GLU A 217 -4.98 23.04 11.70
CA GLU A 217 -5.80 22.70 12.88
C GLU A 217 -7.07 21.93 12.51
N GLU A 218 -7.56 22.11 11.28
CA GLU A 218 -8.78 21.47 10.79
C GLU A 218 -8.47 20.38 9.76
N ILE A 219 -8.61 19.12 10.16
CA ILE A 219 -8.68 18.00 9.23
C ILE A 219 -10.14 17.92 8.76
N PRO A 220 -10.47 18.15 7.48
CA PRO A 220 -11.85 18.13 7.05
C PRO A 220 -12.39 16.70 7.17
N GLY A 221 -13.50 16.53 7.90
CA GLY A 221 -14.05 15.21 8.24
C GLY A 221 -14.60 14.42 7.05
N ASP A 222 -14.98 15.11 5.97
CA ASP A 222 -15.66 14.52 4.80
C ASP A 222 -14.77 14.46 3.54
N VAL A 223 -13.45 14.44 3.70
CA VAL A 223 -12.55 14.28 2.53
C VAL A 223 -12.60 12.85 1.98
N VAL A 224 -12.50 12.75 0.65
CA VAL A 224 -12.36 11.47 -0.06
C VAL A 224 -11.23 10.64 0.57
N GLY A 225 -11.54 9.39 0.92
CA GLY A 225 -10.59 8.49 1.57
C GLY A 225 -10.46 8.67 3.09
N GLU A 226 -11.37 9.40 3.74
CA GLU A 226 -11.46 9.50 5.22
C GLU A 226 -10.17 10.03 5.86
N GLY A 227 -9.52 11.01 5.22
CA GLY A 227 -8.27 11.60 5.70
C GLY A 227 -7.04 10.74 5.45
N LEU A 228 -7.11 9.71 4.61
CA LEU A 228 -5.97 8.83 4.32
C LEU A 228 -4.72 9.59 3.85
N TYR A 229 -4.86 10.55 2.92
CA TYR A 229 -3.71 11.30 2.42
C TYR A 229 -3.13 12.27 3.47
N TRP A 230 -3.96 12.79 4.38
CA TRP A 230 -3.47 13.50 5.57
C TRP A 230 -2.67 12.55 6.47
N TYR A 231 -3.16 11.33 6.68
CA TYR A 231 -2.47 10.31 7.44
C TYR A 231 -1.13 9.88 6.79
N ILE A 232 -1.06 9.77 5.47
CA ILE A 232 0.18 9.40 4.75
C ILE A 232 1.20 10.54 4.76
N GLN A 233 0.75 11.78 4.57
CA GLN A 233 1.61 12.95 4.39
C GLN A 233 1.95 13.66 5.71
N THR A 234 1.44 13.18 6.86
CA THR A 234 1.71 13.81 8.15
C THR A 234 3.19 13.74 8.51
N THR A 235 3.63 14.77 9.24
CA THR A 235 4.97 14.84 9.85
C THR A 235 4.91 14.71 11.37
N VAL A 236 3.73 14.36 11.92
CA VAL A 236 3.48 14.14 13.33
C VAL A 236 3.06 12.70 13.58
N CYS A 237 3.18 12.25 14.83
CA CYS A 237 2.78 10.91 15.25
C CYS A 237 1.44 10.44 14.64
N HIS A 238 1.48 9.31 13.92
CA HIS A 238 0.31 8.69 13.31
C HIS A 238 -0.81 8.41 14.33
N ARG A 239 -0.46 8.04 15.58
CA ARG A 239 -1.46 7.84 16.64
C ARG A 239 -2.23 9.13 16.95
N LEU A 240 -1.54 10.27 16.98
CA LEU A 240 -2.20 11.57 17.20
C LEU A 240 -3.15 11.91 16.06
N ILE A 241 -2.74 11.64 14.81
CA ILE A 241 -3.59 11.87 13.64
C ILE A 241 -4.83 10.98 13.67
N LEU A 242 -4.69 9.69 13.97
CA LEU A 242 -5.83 8.79 14.14
C LEU A 242 -6.76 9.25 15.27
N THR A 243 -6.20 9.76 16.39
CA THR A 243 -6.99 10.32 17.48
C THR A 243 -7.82 11.53 17.02
N LYS A 244 -7.23 12.44 16.23
CA LYS A 244 -7.92 13.60 15.66
C LYS A 244 -9.02 13.18 14.67
N ILE A 245 -8.67 12.38 13.66
CA ILE A 245 -9.59 11.98 12.58
C ILE A 245 -10.80 11.22 13.13
N PHE A 246 -10.56 10.21 13.97
CA PHE A 246 -11.63 9.37 14.54
C PHE A 246 -12.23 9.93 15.84
N ARG A 247 -11.83 11.15 16.26
CA ARG A 247 -12.31 11.81 17.48
C ARG A 247 -12.20 10.93 18.74
N ASN A 248 -11.12 10.16 18.82
CA ASN A 248 -10.83 9.31 19.98
C ASN A 248 -10.28 10.14 21.14
N LYS A 249 -10.35 9.61 22.37
CA LYS A 249 -9.65 10.22 23.51
C LYS A 249 -8.13 9.99 23.36
N PRO A 250 -7.27 11.01 23.59
CA PRO A 250 -5.83 10.81 23.58
C PRO A 250 -5.42 9.78 24.64
N SER A 251 -4.66 8.76 24.23
CA SER A 251 -4.06 7.81 25.17
C SER A 251 -2.61 8.19 25.42
N TYR A 252 -2.32 8.65 26.64
CA TYR A 252 -0.96 8.96 27.09
C TYR A 252 -0.26 7.70 27.59
N VAL A 253 0.05 6.78 26.68
CA VAL A 253 0.88 5.61 27.01
C VAL A 253 2.34 5.96 26.75
N SER A 254 3.07 6.28 27.83
CA SER A 254 4.51 6.50 27.84
C SER A 254 5.25 5.18 28.10
N PRO A 255 6.36 4.85 27.41
CA PRO A 255 6.81 5.27 26.08
C PRO A 255 6.61 4.11 25.08
N THR A 256 5.53 4.10 24.30
CA THR A 256 5.37 3.06 23.28
C THR A 256 5.96 3.51 21.96
N ARG A 257 6.74 2.64 21.30
CA ARG A 257 7.15 2.73 19.90
C ARG A 257 5.90 2.67 19.00
N CYS A 258 5.16 3.78 18.92
CA CYS A 258 3.80 3.78 18.37
C CYS A 258 3.75 3.87 16.84
N CYS A 259 4.72 4.54 16.22
CA CYS A 259 4.86 4.70 14.78
C CYS A 259 6.29 5.14 14.42
N ASP A 260 6.59 5.15 13.13
CA ASP A 260 7.88 5.51 12.55
C ASP A 260 8.30 6.96 12.86
N LEU A 261 7.36 7.91 12.87
CA LEU A 261 7.64 9.31 13.24
C LEU A 261 8.02 9.48 14.72
N CYS A 262 7.60 8.58 15.61
CA CYS A 262 8.01 8.57 17.01
C CYS A 262 9.26 7.71 17.26
N ASN A 263 9.52 6.74 16.38
CA ASN A 263 10.67 5.85 16.47
C ASN A 263 11.13 5.41 15.07
N PRO A 264 12.06 6.16 14.45
CA PRO A 264 12.56 5.85 13.10
C PRO A 264 13.24 4.48 12.99
N LYS A 265 13.71 3.89 14.10
CA LYS A 265 14.29 2.54 14.12
C LYS A 265 13.31 1.44 13.70
N LEU A 266 12.01 1.75 13.55
CA LEU A 266 11.07 0.80 12.96
C LEU A 266 11.43 0.47 11.50
N PHE A 267 12.05 1.38 10.75
CA PHE A 267 12.47 1.11 9.37
C PHE A 267 13.58 0.07 9.27
N ASP A 268 14.38 -0.13 10.32
CA ASP A 268 15.41 -1.17 10.33
C ASP A 268 14.82 -2.58 10.14
N ARG A 269 13.52 -2.73 10.36
CA ARG A 269 12.77 -3.99 10.17
C ARG A 269 12.07 -4.12 8.82
N THR A 270 11.97 -3.04 8.04
CA THR A 270 11.14 -2.96 6.82
C THR A 270 11.86 -2.34 5.64
N ARG A 271 13.15 -2.08 5.78
CA ARG A 271 13.95 -1.37 4.79
C ARG A 271 13.94 -2.16 3.48
N PRO A 272 13.65 -1.51 2.33
CA PRO A 272 13.70 -2.18 1.04
C PRO A 272 15.14 -2.55 0.70
N SER A 273 15.32 -3.46 -0.25
CA SER A 273 16.65 -3.83 -0.76
C SER A 273 17.36 -2.66 -1.46
N GLU A 274 18.66 -2.81 -1.73
CA GLU A 274 19.41 -1.78 -2.45
C GLU A 274 18.80 -1.52 -3.84
N PRO A 275 18.62 -0.25 -4.25
CA PRO A 275 18.14 0.08 -5.57
C PRO A 275 19.09 -0.44 -6.65
N ILE A 276 18.57 -1.21 -7.61
CA ILE A 276 19.35 -1.59 -8.78
C ILE A 276 19.50 -0.37 -9.68
N VAL A 277 20.71 0.17 -9.77
CA VAL A 277 21.05 1.22 -10.75
C VAL A 277 20.98 0.59 -12.14
N THR A 278 19.82 0.65 -12.77
CA THR A 278 19.70 0.28 -14.19
C THR A 278 20.34 1.40 -15.00
N ALA A 279 21.39 1.08 -15.76
CA ALA A 279 21.98 2.04 -16.69
C ALA A 279 20.86 2.58 -17.59
N ARG A 280 20.59 3.89 -17.48
CA ARG A 280 19.59 4.56 -18.32
C ARG A 280 20.04 4.36 -19.77
N GLN A 281 19.29 3.59 -20.55
CA GLN A 281 19.56 3.53 -21.99
C GLN A 281 19.48 4.96 -22.52
N CYS A 282 20.58 5.46 -23.09
CA CYS A 282 20.58 6.74 -23.76
C CYS A 282 19.49 6.68 -24.85
N SER A 283 18.55 7.62 -24.79
CA SER A 283 17.58 7.81 -25.86
C SER A 283 18.32 7.94 -27.17
N VAL A 284 18.08 7.00 -28.10
CA VAL A 284 18.64 7.06 -29.46
C VAL A 284 18.18 8.39 -30.06
N LYS A 285 19.14 9.28 -30.34
CA LYS A 285 18.84 10.52 -31.06
C LYS A 285 18.39 10.13 -32.47
N LYS A 286 17.15 10.46 -32.81
CA LYS A 286 16.59 10.21 -34.13
C LYS A 286 17.23 11.18 -35.13
N GLY A 287 18.02 10.65 -36.06
CA GLY A 287 18.41 11.34 -37.30
C GLY A 287 19.88 11.77 -37.38
N GLU A 288 20.70 10.93 -38.01
CA GLU A 288 21.74 11.39 -38.94
C GLU A 288 21.56 10.59 -40.24
N PRO A 289 21.48 11.23 -41.41
CA PRO A 289 21.37 10.51 -42.68
C PRO A 289 22.68 9.76 -42.95
N VAL A 290 22.58 8.46 -43.19
CA VAL A 290 23.68 7.66 -43.74
C VAL A 290 23.94 8.18 -45.15
N ALA A 291 25.12 8.76 -45.38
CA ALA A 291 25.57 9.09 -46.73
C ALA A 291 25.73 7.77 -47.50
N LEU A 292 24.88 7.59 -48.52
CA LEU A 292 25.04 6.51 -49.50
C LEU A 292 26.26 6.87 -50.36
N VAL A 293 27.26 5.99 -50.33
CA VAL A 293 28.41 5.96 -51.24
C VAL A 293 28.01 5.20 -52.50
#